data_AF-X1H2V4-F1
#
_entry.id   AF-X1H2V4-F1
#
_cell.length_a   1.000
_cell.length_b   1.000
_cell.length_c   1.000
_cell.angle_alpha   90.00
_cell.angle_beta   90.00
_cell.angle_gamma   90.00
#
_symmetry.space_group_name_H-M   'P 1'
#
loop_
_entity.id
_entity.type
_entity.pdbx_description
1 polymer ?
#
loop_
_entity_poly.entity_id
_entity_poly.type
_entity_poly.pdbx_seq_one_letter_code
_entity_poly.pdbx_strand_id
1 'polypeptide(L)'
;MAYDAYNGTFLWERDIPGAVRARVDVDGGNLALTEDALYIAAHDKCYRLDPATGKTVRIFEMPDSPDGGPRRWGFVSCTENILFGVTAMHLKQEYAAAWKDFVDNGRWKEREQITPEIYQRWGGDKSYWDRYEK
;
A
#
# COMPACT_ATOMS: atom_id res chain seq x y z
N MET A 1 12.27 4.17 -1.48
CA MET A 1 13.73 4.28 -1.70
C MET A 1 14.12 3.48 -2.91
N ALA A 2 15.17 3.88 -3.61
CA ALA A 2 15.80 3.13 -4.68
C ALA A 2 17.31 3.04 -4.47
N TYR A 3 17.86 1.89 -4.81
CA TYR A 3 19.28 1.58 -4.72
C TYR A 3 19.74 0.96 -6.04
N ASP A 4 20.98 1.21 -6.40
CA ASP A 4 21.64 0.51 -7.48
C ASP A 4 21.77 -0.98 -7.11
N ALA A 5 21.26 -1.86 -7.97
CA ALA A 5 21.22 -3.30 -7.70
C ALA A 5 22.59 -3.98 -7.77
N TYR A 6 23.58 -3.37 -8.43
CA TYR A 6 24.92 -3.92 -8.60
C TYR A 6 25.81 -3.65 -7.38
N ASN A 7 25.75 -2.43 -6.83
CA ASN A 7 26.67 -2.02 -5.76
C ASN A 7 25.98 -1.45 -4.49
N GLY A 8 24.65 -1.36 -4.47
CA GLY A 8 23.91 -0.85 -3.32
C GLY A 8 23.98 0.66 -3.13
N THR A 9 24.47 1.41 -4.11
CA THR A 9 24.52 2.88 -4.04
C THR A 9 23.11 3.43 -3.88
N PHE A 10 22.89 4.26 -2.86
CA PHE A 10 21.64 4.98 -2.69
C PHE A 10 21.42 5.93 -3.87
N LEU A 11 20.27 5.83 -4.52
CA LEU A 11 19.92 6.69 -5.66
C LEU A 11 18.99 7.81 -5.19
N TRP A 12 17.85 7.45 -4.61
CA TRP A 12 16.86 8.42 -4.16
C TRP A 12 15.86 7.82 -3.17
N GLU A 13 15.19 8.72 -2.45
CA GLU A 13 14.09 8.41 -1.55
C GLU A 13 12.90 9.32 -1.82
N ARG A 14 11.70 8.77 -1.65
CA ARG A 14 10.44 9.51 -1.75
C ARG A 14 9.42 8.94 -0.78
N ASP A 15 8.77 9.85 -0.08
CA ASP A 15 7.54 9.58 0.64
C ASP A 15 6.35 9.71 -0.31
N ILE A 16 5.59 8.62 -0.46
CA ILE A 16 4.38 8.57 -1.27
C ILE A 16 3.26 8.01 -0.38
N PRO A 17 2.44 8.88 0.24
CA PRO A 17 1.30 8.45 1.04
C PRO A 17 0.40 7.50 0.25
N GLY A 18 -0.09 6.44 0.89
CA GLY A 18 -0.95 5.45 0.23
C GLY A 18 -0.24 4.42 -0.65
N ALA A 19 1.09 4.50 -0.83
CA ALA A 19 1.88 3.51 -1.56
C ALA A 19 2.30 2.29 -0.72
N VAL A 20 1.85 2.18 0.53
CA VAL A 20 2.14 1.01 1.38
C VAL A 20 1.13 -0.11 1.09
N ARG A 21 1.57 -1.37 1.18
CA ARG A 21 0.70 -2.55 1.06
C ARG A 21 1.06 -3.54 2.15
N ALA A 22 0.17 -3.69 3.12
CA ALA A 22 0.37 -4.59 4.26
C ALA A 22 -0.41 -5.91 4.14
N ARG A 23 -1.39 -5.99 3.22
CA ARG A 23 -2.30 -7.12 3.04
C ARG A 23 -2.25 -7.62 1.60
N VAL A 24 -1.23 -8.42 1.29
CA VAL A 24 -1.04 -9.03 -0.04
C VAL A 24 -2.19 -9.99 -0.41
N ASP A 25 -2.94 -10.46 0.57
CA ASP A 25 -4.16 -11.26 0.41
C ASP A 25 -5.37 -10.45 -0.08
N VAL A 26 -5.34 -9.12 0.08
CA VAL A 26 -6.45 -8.21 -0.25
C VAL A 26 -6.11 -7.34 -1.46
N ASP A 27 -4.88 -6.84 -1.52
CA ASP A 27 -4.41 -5.99 -2.61
C ASP A 27 -3.27 -6.66 -3.36
N GLY A 28 -3.30 -6.54 -4.69
CA GLY A 28 -2.20 -7.00 -5.53
C GLY A 28 -0.97 -6.08 -5.43
N GLY A 29 0.04 -6.39 -6.25
CA GLY A 29 1.22 -5.54 -6.42
C GLY A 29 0.86 -4.10 -6.79
N ASN A 30 1.44 -3.15 -6.06
CA ASN A 30 1.21 -1.71 -6.27
C ASN A 30 2.39 -1.01 -6.95
N LEU A 31 3.39 -1.77 -7.40
CA LEU A 31 4.56 -1.31 -8.12
C LEU A 31 4.69 -2.10 -9.43
N ALA A 32 5.02 -1.40 -10.52
CA ALA A 32 5.45 -2.02 -11.76
C ALA A 32 6.67 -1.26 -12.30
N LEU A 33 7.71 -1.98 -12.70
CA LEU A 33 8.96 -1.40 -13.20
C LEU A 33 9.16 -1.80 -14.65
N THR A 34 9.48 -0.83 -15.49
CA THR A 34 9.97 -1.00 -16.86
C THR A 34 11.36 -0.35 -16.96
N GLU A 35 11.97 -0.41 -18.14
CA GLU A 35 13.25 0.26 -18.40
C GLU A 35 13.16 1.79 -18.20
N ASP A 36 12.02 2.39 -18.54
CA ASP A 36 11.82 3.84 -18.59
C ASP A 36 10.91 4.39 -17.49
N ALA A 37 10.30 3.54 -16.67
CA ALA A 37 9.29 3.94 -15.71
C ALA A 37 9.19 3.06 -14.48
N LEU A 38 9.04 3.69 -13.32
CA LEU A 38 8.50 3.07 -12.11
C LEU A 38 7.07 3.57 -11.88
N TYR A 39 6.11 2.66 -12.00
CA TYR A 39 4.70 2.92 -11.71
C TYR A 39 4.40 2.60 -10.24
N ILE A 40 3.72 3.52 -9.56
CA ILE A 40 3.37 3.39 -8.13
C ILE A 40 1.90 3.72 -7.93
N ALA A 41 1.11 2.71 -7.55
CA ALA A 41 -0.28 2.87 -7.17
C ALA A 41 -0.42 3.35 -5.71
N ALA A 42 -1.02 4.52 -5.53
CA ALA A 42 -1.22 5.17 -4.26
C ALA A 42 -2.59 5.89 -4.24
N HIS A 43 -3.52 5.38 -3.44
CA HIS A 43 -4.91 5.85 -3.39
C HIS A 43 -5.54 5.95 -4.79
N ASP A 44 -6.06 7.11 -5.16
CA ASP A 44 -6.70 7.44 -6.44
C ASP A 44 -5.68 7.76 -7.55
N LYS A 45 -4.38 7.63 -7.30
CA LYS A 45 -3.33 7.98 -8.26
C LYS A 45 -2.41 6.81 -8.58
N CYS A 46 -1.95 6.77 -9.82
CA CYS A 46 -0.78 6.00 -10.21
C CYS A 46 0.32 6.96 -10.70
N TYR A 47 1.44 6.99 -10.00
CA TYR A 47 2.60 7.82 -10.35
C TYR A 47 3.48 7.06 -11.33
N ARG A 48 3.85 7.68 -12.46
CA ARG A 48 4.99 7.27 -13.28
C ARG A 48 6.20 8.09 -12.87
N LEU A 49 7.18 7.45 -12.28
CA LEU A 49 8.44 8.06 -11.90
C LEU A 49 9.54 7.65 -12.87
N ASP A 50 10.51 8.54 -13.07
CA ASP A 50 11.80 8.20 -13.66
C ASP A 50 12.55 7.25 -12.69
N PRO A 51 12.95 6.03 -13.12
CA PRO A 51 13.56 5.05 -12.23
C PRO A 51 14.89 5.50 -11.62
N ALA A 52 15.69 6.28 -12.35
CA ALA A 52 17.02 6.69 -11.93
C ALA A 52 17.02 7.85 -10.93
N THR A 53 16.01 8.72 -11.01
CA THR A 53 15.96 9.98 -10.24
C THR A 53 14.77 10.09 -9.29
N GLY A 54 13.74 9.25 -9.44
CA GLY A 54 12.50 9.30 -8.66
C GLY A 54 11.59 10.49 -9.00
N LYS A 55 11.95 11.30 -10.00
CA LYS A 55 11.13 12.45 -10.42
C LYS A 55 9.82 11.99 -11.04
N THR A 56 8.74 12.68 -10.73
CA THR A 56 7.43 12.39 -11.33
C THR A 56 7.43 12.82 -12.79
N VAL A 57 7.25 11.85 -13.70
CA VAL A 57 7.10 12.07 -15.14
C VAL A 57 5.63 12.29 -15.49
N ARG A 58 4.73 11.51 -14.86
CA ARG A 58 3.28 11.61 -15.08
C ARG A 58 2.51 11.10 -13.87
N ILE A 59 1.27 11.58 -13.73
CA ILE A 59 0.29 11.03 -12.80
C ILE A 59 -0.92 10.57 -13.63
N PHE A 60 -1.41 9.37 -13.33
CA PHE A 60 -2.67 8.85 -13.86
C PHE A 60 -3.71 8.89 -12.75
N GLU A 61 -4.72 9.73 -12.94
CA GLU A 61 -5.86 9.84 -12.04
C GLU A 61 -6.78 8.63 -12.22
N MET A 62 -7.43 8.21 -11.12
CA MET A 62 -8.46 7.17 -11.14
C MET A 62 -9.65 7.66 -11.99
N PRO A 63 -10.11 6.87 -12.97
CA PRO A 63 -11.32 7.20 -13.70
C PRO A 63 -12.55 7.24 -12.79
N ASP A 64 -13.54 8.04 -13.18
CA ASP A 64 -14.84 8.07 -12.50
C ASP A 64 -15.46 6.66 -12.49
N SER A 65 -16.01 6.27 -11.33
CA SER A 65 -16.72 5.00 -11.22
C SER A 65 -18.16 5.14 -11.75
N PRO A 66 -18.76 4.07 -12.29
CA PRO A 66 -20.15 4.10 -12.75
C PRO A 66 -21.17 4.45 -11.66
N ASP A 67 -20.84 4.20 -10.39
CA ASP A 67 -21.68 4.50 -9.23
C ASP A 67 -21.34 5.84 -8.55
N GLY A 68 -20.38 6.61 -9.09
CA GLY A 68 -19.92 7.88 -8.55
C GLY A 68 -19.15 7.78 -7.22
N GLY A 69 -18.96 6.59 -6.66
CA GLY A 69 -18.23 6.38 -5.41
C GLY A 69 -16.71 6.41 -5.60
N PRO A 70 -15.93 6.90 -4.62
CA PRO A 70 -14.48 6.96 -4.74
C PRO A 70 -13.86 5.58 -4.97
N ARG A 71 -12.85 5.52 -5.84
CA ARG A 71 -12.07 4.32 -6.15
C ARG A 71 -10.59 4.56 -5.93
N ARG A 72 -9.84 3.47 -5.82
CA ARG A 72 -8.38 3.47 -5.71
C ARG A 72 -7.75 2.46 -6.66
N TRP A 73 -6.45 2.61 -6.90
CA TRP A 73 -5.65 1.63 -7.61
C TRP A 73 -5.35 0.44 -6.67
N GLY A 74 -6.02 -0.69 -6.93
CA GLY A 74 -5.85 -1.93 -6.17
C GLY A 74 -4.67 -2.79 -6.63
N PHE A 75 -4.32 -2.69 -7.91
CA PHE A 75 -3.20 -3.39 -8.53
C PHE A 75 -2.72 -2.58 -9.74
N VAL A 76 -1.42 -2.65 -10.02
CA VAL A 76 -0.84 -2.17 -11.28
C VAL A 76 0.15 -3.18 -11.84
N SER A 77 0.17 -3.28 -13.17
CA SER A 77 1.19 -3.99 -13.93
C SER A 77 1.46 -3.23 -15.23
N CYS A 78 2.66 -3.36 -15.77
CA CYS A 78 2.98 -2.80 -17.07
C CYS A 78 3.65 -3.88 -17.91
N THR A 79 3.19 -4.06 -19.14
CA THR A 79 3.86 -4.89 -20.13
C THR A 79 3.97 -4.11 -21.42
N GLU A 80 5.14 -4.18 -22.04
CA GLU A 80 5.51 -3.32 -23.17
C GLU A 80 5.32 -1.85 -22.78
N ASN A 81 4.34 -1.17 -23.39
CA ASN A 81 4.00 0.22 -23.13
C ASN A 81 2.56 0.40 -22.64
N ILE A 82 1.95 -0.68 -22.13
CA ILE A 82 0.56 -0.67 -21.67
C ILE A 82 0.54 -0.82 -20.15
N LEU A 83 -0.01 0.18 -19.46
CA LEU A 83 -0.28 0.15 -18.03
C LEU A 83 -1.66 -0.49 -17.80
N PHE A 84 -1.67 -1.61 -17.07
CA PHE A 84 -2.86 -2.27 -16.59
C PHE A 84 -3.10 -1.91 -15.14
N GLY A 85 -4.37 -1.71 -14.78
CA GLY A 85 -4.77 -1.43 -13.41
C GLY A 85 -6.09 -2.09 -13.04
N VAL A 86 -6.23 -2.43 -11.76
CA VAL A 86 -7.50 -2.87 -11.18
C VAL A 86 -8.03 -1.78 -10.27
N THR A 87 -9.30 -1.43 -10.46
CA THR A 87 -9.99 -0.52 -9.56
C THR A 87 -10.41 -1.28 -8.30
N ALA A 88 -10.29 -0.63 -7.15
CA ALA A 88 -10.75 -1.18 -5.88
C ALA A 88 -11.57 -0.14 -5.12
N MET A 89 -12.43 -0.63 -4.23
CA MET A 89 -13.21 0.23 -3.34
C MET A 89 -12.28 1.10 -2.49
N HIS A 90 -12.71 2.33 -2.21
CA HIS A 90 -12.02 3.20 -1.27
C HIS A 90 -11.80 2.48 0.06
N LEU A 91 -10.63 2.72 0.66
CA LEU A 91 -10.32 2.12 1.95
C LEU A 91 -11.22 2.73 3.03
N LYS A 92 -11.78 1.89 3.89
CA LYS A 92 -12.47 2.40 5.09
C LYS A 92 -11.50 3.06 6.07
N GLN A 93 -10.24 2.65 6.04
CA GLN A 93 -9.15 3.15 6.90
C GLN A 93 -7.83 3.05 6.14
N GLU A 94 -6.91 3.97 6.41
CA GLU A 94 -5.57 3.96 5.81
C GLU A 94 -4.85 2.63 6.05
N TYR A 95 -3.97 2.27 5.11
CA TYR A 95 -3.10 1.13 5.32
C TYR A 95 -2.27 1.30 6.60
N ALA A 96 -2.03 0.17 7.27
CA ALA A 96 -1.35 0.15 8.56
C ALA A 96 -2.00 1.05 9.63
N ALA A 97 -3.27 1.44 9.51
CA ALA A 97 -3.94 2.20 10.56
C ALA A 97 -3.94 1.47 11.92
N ALA A 98 -4.01 0.13 11.92
CA ALA A 98 -3.86 -0.70 13.11
C ALA A 98 -2.47 -0.57 13.76
N TRP A 99 -1.42 -0.37 12.95
CA TRP A 99 -0.05 -0.27 13.43
C TRP A 99 0.11 0.82 14.49
N LYS A 100 -0.55 1.97 14.29
CA LYS A 100 -0.51 3.10 15.24
C LYS A 100 -1.09 2.76 16.60
N ASP A 101 -2.06 1.84 16.65
CA ASP A 101 -2.69 1.43 17.89
C ASP A 101 -1.91 0.31 18.60
N PHE A 102 -1.20 -0.54 17.86
CA PHE A 102 -0.48 -1.71 18.41
C PHE A 102 1.04 -1.53 18.57
N VAL A 103 1.65 -0.51 17.96
CA VAL A 103 3.09 -0.29 17.99
C VAL A 103 3.41 1.08 18.57
N ASP A 104 4.32 1.11 19.55
CA ASP A 104 4.87 2.32 20.14
C ASP A 104 6.40 2.30 20.03
N ASN A 105 6.99 3.37 19.50
CA ASN A 105 8.44 3.51 19.31
C ASN A 105 9.10 2.29 18.63
N GLY A 106 8.42 1.71 17.63
CA GLY A 106 8.91 0.55 16.87
C GLY A 106 8.85 -0.78 17.62
N ARG A 107 8.20 -0.82 18.80
CA ARG A 107 7.96 -2.04 19.57
C ARG A 107 6.47 -2.32 19.67
N TRP A 108 6.11 -3.59 19.61
CA TRP A 108 4.76 -4.01 19.93
C TRP A 108 4.43 -3.63 21.36
N LYS A 109 3.23 -3.08 21.56
CA LYS A 109 2.68 -2.88 22.89
C LYS A 109 2.49 -4.22 23.57
N GLU A 110 2.79 -4.29 24.86
CA GLU A 110 2.47 -5.44 25.69
C GLU A 110 0.96 -5.62 25.78
N ARG A 111 0.50 -6.84 26.09
CA ARG A 111 -0.92 -7.18 26.10
C ARG A 111 -1.73 -6.27 27.03
N GLU A 112 -1.15 -5.92 28.18
CA GLU A 112 -1.76 -5.08 29.21
C GLU A 112 -1.95 -3.63 28.73
N GLN A 113 -1.21 -3.20 27.71
CA GLN A 113 -1.28 -1.88 27.11
C GLN A 113 -2.30 -1.82 25.95
N ILE A 114 -2.83 -2.97 25.51
CA ILE A 114 -3.87 -3.05 24.49
C ILE A 114 -5.24 -3.00 25.17
N THR A 115 -5.91 -1.86 25.08
CA THR A 115 -7.20 -1.69 25.72
C THR A 115 -8.32 -2.48 25.01
N PRO A 116 -9.43 -2.82 25.70
CA PRO A 116 -10.59 -3.44 25.08
C PRO A 116 -11.13 -2.65 23.88
N GLU A 117 -11.04 -1.32 23.88
CA GLU A 117 -11.49 -0.49 22.75
C GLU A 117 -10.60 -0.68 21.52
N ILE A 118 -9.26 -0.73 21.70
CA ILE A 118 -8.32 -1.03 20.60
C ILE A 118 -8.60 -2.44 20.08
N TYR A 119 -8.80 -3.40 20.98
CA TYR A 119 -9.13 -4.76 20.60
C TYR A 119 -10.47 -4.83 19.88
N GLN A 120 -11.52 -4.11 20.27
CA GLN A 120 -12.80 -4.15 19.54
C GLN A 120 -12.75 -3.42 18.20
N ARG A 121 -11.94 -2.37 18.09
CA ARG A 121 -11.76 -1.60 16.85
C ARG A 121 -11.11 -2.43 15.74
N TRP A 122 -10.13 -3.25 16.09
CA TRP A 122 -9.33 -4.05 15.14
C TRP A 122 -9.57 -5.55 15.21
N GLY A 123 -10.21 -5.99 16.29
CA GLY A 123 -10.42 -7.38 16.64
C GLY A 123 -11.30 -8.04 15.62
N GLY A 124 -10.67 -8.98 14.92
CA GLY A 124 -11.36 -10.05 14.23
C GLY A 124 -12.31 -10.76 15.18
N ASP A 125 -13.32 -11.35 14.57
CA ASP A 125 -14.20 -12.32 15.20
C ASP A 125 -13.37 -13.26 16.10
N LYS A 126 -13.71 -13.34 17.40
CA LYS A 126 -13.05 -14.23 18.38
C LYS A 126 -12.91 -15.66 17.83
N SER A 127 -13.82 -16.06 16.94
CA SER A 127 -13.81 -17.34 16.24
C SER A 127 -12.53 -17.65 15.44
N TYR A 128 -11.73 -16.65 15.08
CA TYR A 128 -10.48 -16.89 14.34
C TYR A 128 -9.38 -17.49 15.22
N TRP A 129 -9.29 -17.06 16.49
CA TRP A 129 -8.26 -17.52 17.43
C TRP A 129 -8.70 -18.71 18.27
N ASP A 130 -10.01 -18.83 18.55
CA ASP A 130 -10.60 -20.00 19.23
C ASP A 130 -10.35 -21.33 18.47
N ARG A 131 -9.98 -21.26 17.18
CA ARG A 131 -9.65 -22.44 16.36
C ARG A 131 -8.25 -23.03 16.60
N TYR A 132 -7.35 -22.26 17.20
CA TYR A 132 -5.94 -22.64 17.36
C TYR A 132 -5.53 -22.88 18.82
N GLU A 133 -6.41 -22.62 19.79
CA GLU A 133 -6.25 -23.06 21.17
C GLU A 133 -6.85 -24.48 21.33
N LYS A 134 -6.03 -25.50 21.10
CA LYS A 134 -6.24 -26.88 21.56
C LYS A 134 -5.06 -27.32 22.42
#